data_AF-A0A5J4NMR7-F1
#
_entry.id   AF-A0A5J4NMR7-F1
#
_cell.length_a   1.000
_cell.length_b   1.000
_cell.length_c   1.000
_cell.angle_alpha   90.00
_cell.angle_beta   90.00
_cell.angle_gamma   90.00
#
_symmetry.space_group_name_H-M   'P 1'
#
loop_
_entity.id
_entity.type
_entity.pdbx_description
1 polymer ?
#
loop_
_entity_poly.entity_id
_entity_poly.type
_entity_poly.pdbx_seq_one_letter_code
_entity_poly.pdbx_strand_id
1 'polypeptide(L)'
;MKFNTNTDKVPMSKNTRINSKEILLVGICGPTRPFEEVKVKHLGNNQYSVSYSVKESGRHWLLVKWGDQHVPGSPFVVDVP
;
A
#
# COMPACT_ATOMS: atom_id res chain seq x y z
N MET A 1 14.52 -12.31 9.10
CA MET A 1 13.10 -12.54 9.45
C MET A 1 12.25 -11.89 8.38
N LYS A 2 11.30 -12.62 7.76
CA LYS A 2 10.30 -12.03 6.85
C LYS A 2 9.18 -11.51 7.73
N PHE A 3 9.17 -10.22 8.03
CA PHE A 3 8.04 -9.62 8.73
C PHE A 3 6.92 -9.46 7.71
N ASN A 4 5.96 -10.39 7.77
CA ASN A 4 4.73 -10.34 6.99
C ASN A 4 3.75 -9.46 7.75
N THR A 5 3.94 -8.14 7.72
CA THR A 5 3.02 -7.21 8.38
C THR A 5 1.76 -7.10 7.53
N ASN A 6 0.68 -7.69 8.06
CA ASN A 6 -0.72 -7.58 7.67
C ASN A 6 -1.04 -7.36 6.19
N THR A 7 -1.72 -8.35 5.62
CA THR A 7 -2.44 -8.26 4.36
C THR A 7 -3.58 -7.25 4.50
N ASP A 8 -3.30 -5.96 4.38
CA ASP A 8 -4.36 -4.96 4.37
C ASP A 8 -5.19 -5.17 3.10
N LYS A 9 -6.37 -5.76 3.28
CA LYS A 9 -7.41 -5.77 2.26
C LYS A 9 -7.85 -4.33 2.13
N VAL A 10 -7.49 -3.68 1.04
CA VAL A 10 -7.95 -2.31 0.77
C VAL A 10 -9.30 -2.41 0.05
N PRO A 11 -10.44 -2.14 0.72
CA PRO A 11 -11.73 -2.04 0.03
C PRO A 11 -11.73 -0.78 -0.82
N MET A 12 -11.83 -0.93 -2.15
CA MET A 12 -11.89 0.22 -3.05
C MET A 12 -13.36 0.50 -3.39
N SER A 13 -14.02 1.33 -2.59
CA SER A 13 -15.33 1.90 -2.92
C SER A 13 -15.20 3.40 -3.22
N LYS A 14 -15.33 3.79 -4.48
CA LYS A 14 -15.64 5.17 -4.88
C LYS A 14 -17.00 5.19 -5.57
N ASN A 15 -17.89 6.07 -5.12
CA ASN A 15 -19.24 6.26 -5.67
C ASN A 15 -19.29 7.46 -6.64
N THR A 16 -18.33 7.53 -7.57
CA THR A 16 -18.23 8.65 -8.52
C THR A 16 -17.78 8.13 -9.89
N ARG A 17 -18.45 8.62 -10.94
CA ARG A 17 -18.25 8.28 -12.37
C ARG A 17 -16.80 7.88 -12.67
N ILE A 18 -16.62 6.59 -12.95
CA ILE A 18 -15.34 5.94 -13.23
C ILE A 18 -14.77 6.55 -14.51
N ASN A 19 -13.71 7.35 -14.40
CA ASN A 19 -12.87 7.67 -15.55
C ASN A 19 -11.94 6.47 -15.77
N SER A 20 -11.89 6.01 -17.02
CA SER A 20 -11.68 4.62 -17.43
C SER A 20 -10.29 3.99 -17.21
N LYS A 21 -9.39 4.57 -16.40
CA LYS A 21 -8.09 3.98 -16.02
C LYS A 21 -7.56 4.52 -14.70
N GLU A 22 -8.27 4.33 -13.59
CA GLU A 22 -7.70 4.67 -12.27
C GLU A 22 -6.56 3.68 -11.92
N ILE A 23 -5.37 4.21 -11.66
CA ILE A 23 -4.15 3.43 -11.36
C ILE A 23 -4.04 3.27 -9.84
N LEU A 24 -3.71 2.06 -9.38
CA LEU A 24 -3.29 1.82 -7.99
C LEU A 24 -1.80 2.12 -7.85
N LEU A 25 -1.47 3.16 -7.08
CA LEU A 25 -0.09 3.52 -6.76
C LEU A 25 0.24 3.11 -5.33
N VAL A 26 1.36 2.41 -5.16
CA VAL A 26 1.89 2.00 -3.85
C VAL A 26 3.33 2.48 -3.74
N GLY A 27 3.63 3.24 -2.68
CA GLY A 27 4.98 3.69 -2.36
C GLY A 27 5.30 3.45 -0.90
N ILE A 28 6.57 3.20 -0.59
CA ILE A 28 7.05 3.06 0.79
C ILE A 28 8.15 4.09 1.01
N CYS A 29 8.02 4.88 2.07
CA CYS A 29 9.03 5.81 2.54
C CYS A 29 9.62 5.28 3.85
N GLY A 30 10.94 5.33 4.00
CA GLY A 30 11.67 4.84 5.17
C GLY A 30 12.79 5.81 5.59
N PRO A 31 13.53 5.48 6.66
CA PRO A 31 14.52 6.37 7.25
C PRO A 31 15.72 6.63 6.33
N THR A 32 16.32 5.60 5.73
CA THR A 32 17.52 5.77 4.89
C THR A 32 17.62 4.87 3.67
N ARG A 33 16.99 3.68 3.65
CA ARG A 33 17.13 2.71 2.56
C ARG A 33 15.86 2.51 1.73
N PRO A 34 16.00 2.20 0.43
CA PRO A 34 14.86 1.78 -0.38
C PRO A 34 14.34 0.41 0.08
N PHE A 35 13.03 0.24 -0.01
CA PHE A 35 12.33 -1.03 0.25
C PHE A 35 12.76 -2.11 -0.76
N GLU A 36 12.77 -3.37 -0.32
CA GLU A 36 13.25 -4.46 -1.19
C GLU A 36 12.20 -4.94 -2.18
N GLU A 37 10.93 -5.00 -1.76
CA GLU A 37 9.87 -5.57 -2.58
C GLU A 37 8.49 -5.05 -2.20
N VAL A 38 7.68 -4.77 -3.23
CA VAL A 38 6.24 -4.50 -3.12
C VAL A 38 5.54 -5.37 -4.16
N LYS A 39 4.52 -6.11 -3.72
CA LYS A 39 3.67 -6.95 -4.55
C LYS A 39 2.23 -6.50 -4.42
N VAL A 40 1.56 -6.33 -5.56
CA VAL A 40 0.15 -5.99 -5.63
C VAL A 40 -0.58 -7.13 -6.34
N LYS A 41 -1.62 -7.67 -5.70
CA LYS A 41 -2.47 -8.71 -6.28
C LYS A 41 -3.92 -8.23 -6.32
N HIS A 42 -4.51 -8.23 -7.51
CA HIS A 42 -5.95 -8.02 -7.66
C HIS A 42 -6.70 -9.28 -7.19
N LEU A 43 -7.62 -9.11 -6.25
CA LEU A 43 -8.41 -10.20 -5.66
C LEU A 43 -9.82 -10.32 -6.29
N GLY A 44 -10.17 -9.45 -7.24
CA GLY A 44 -11.53 -9.31 -7.75
C GLY A 44 -12.39 -8.40 -6.85
N ASN A 45 -13.60 -8.06 -7.32
CA ASN A 45 -14.56 -7.22 -6.59
C ASN A 45 -13.95 -5.89 -6.07
N ASN A 46 -13.09 -5.24 -6.88
CA ASN A 46 -12.37 -4.01 -6.51
C ASN A 46 -11.57 -4.13 -5.20
N GLN A 47 -11.09 -5.34 -4.88
CA GLN A 47 -10.23 -5.59 -3.74
C GLN A 47 -8.81 -5.90 -4.21
N TYR A 48 -7.84 -5.28 -3.55
CA TYR A 48 -6.42 -5.49 -3.81
C TYR A 48 -5.72 -5.91 -2.52
N SER A 49 -4.74 -6.80 -2.67
CA SER A 49 -3.80 -7.19 -1.63
C SER A 49 -2.46 -6.53 -1.94
N VAL A 50 -1.94 -5.76 -1.00
CA VAL A 50 -0.59 -5.20 -1.06
C VAL A 50 0.27 -5.95 -0.05
N SER A 51 1.43 -6.43 -0.49
CA SER A 51 2.42 -7.10 0.36
C SER A 51 3.77 -6.43 0.17
N TYR A 52 4.48 -6.16 1.24
CA TYR A 52 5.75 -5.46 1.20
C TYR A 52 6.74 -6.06 2.20
N SER A 53 8.04 -5.87 1.92
CA SER A 53 9.12 -6.31 2.81
C SER A 53 10.03 -5.12 3.14
N VAL A 54 10.06 -4.77 4.42
CA VAL A 54 10.95 -3.76 5.00
C VAL A 54 11.94 -4.47 5.94
N LYS A 55 13.23 -4.18 5.79
CA LYS A 55 14.31 -4.78 6.62
C LYS A 55 14.98 -3.78 7.54
N GLU A 56 14.87 -2.49 7.23
CA GLU A 56 15.43 -1.44 8.06
C GLU A 56 14.55 -1.27 9.30
N SER A 57 15.17 -1.20 10.48
CA SER A 57 14.46 -0.84 11.70
C SER A 57 14.11 0.64 11.69
N GLY A 58 13.00 0.98 12.32
CA GLY A 58 12.49 2.34 12.39
C GLY A 58 11.14 2.52 11.70
N ARG A 59 10.70 3.78 11.67
CA ARG A 59 9.39 4.17 11.18
C ARG A 59 9.37 4.27 9.67
N HIS A 60 8.39 3.62 9.06
CA HIS A 60 8.11 3.66 7.64
C HIS A 60 6.68 4.16 7.39
N TRP A 61 6.46 4.70 6.20
CA TRP A 61 5.15 5.11 5.71
C TRP A 61 4.82 4.37 4.43
N LEU A 62 3.69 3.66 4.42
CA LEU A 62 3.12 3.05 3.24
C LEU A 62 2.06 3.99 2.66
N LEU A 63 2.32 4.49 1.47
CA LEU A 63 1.44 5.36 0.70
C LEU A 63 0.67 4.52 -0.31
N VAL A 64 -0.66 4.54 -0.22
CA VAL A 64 -1.55 3.90 -1.18
C VAL A 64 -2.52 4.93 -1.76
N LYS A 65 -2.57 5.03 -3.10
CA LYS A 65 -3.45 5.93 -3.84
C LYS A 65 -4.23 5.20 -4.93
N TRP A 66 -5.45 5.67 -5.20
CA TRP A 66 -6.28 5.26 -6.33
C TRP A 66 -6.57 6.46 -7.23
N GLY A 67 -5.98 6.43 -8.42
CA GLY A 67 -5.77 7.64 -9.22
C GLY A 67 -4.91 8.63 -8.44
N ASP A 68 -5.35 9.88 -8.35
CA ASP A 68 -4.60 10.93 -7.65
C ASP A 68 -4.95 11.05 -6.15
N GLN A 69 -5.84 10.20 -5.63
CA GLN A 69 -6.37 10.31 -4.27
C GLN A 69 -5.87 9.20 -3.35
N HIS A 70 -5.54 9.54 -2.10
CA HIS A 70 -5.24 8.57 -1.05
C HIS A 70 -6.47 7.73 -0.71
N VAL A 71 -6.26 6.42 -0.51
CA VAL A 71 -7.29 5.56 0.09
C VAL A 71 -7.45 5.90 1.57
N PRO A 72 -8.60 5.59 2.20
CA PRO A 72 -8.77 5.76 3.64
C PRO A 72 -7.66 5.06 4.42
N GLY A 73 -7.08 5.74 5.41
CA GLY A 73 -5.98 5.23 6.25
C GLY A 73 -4.58 5.44 5.68
N SER A 74 -4.45 5.82 4.40
CA SER A 74 -3.18 6.18 3.79
C SER A 74 -2.77 7.61 4.20
N PRO A 75 -1.50 7.86 4.58
CA PRO A 75 -0.41 6.89 4.71
C PRO A 75 -0.52 6.00 5.96
N PHE A 76 -0.19 4.72 5.82
CA PHE A 76 -0.12 3.77 6.94
C PHE A 76 1.27 3.82 7.58
N VAL A 77 1.32 3.86 8.91
CA VAL A 77 2.59 3.83 9.67
C VAL A 77 2.98 2.40 9.96
N VAL A 78 4.23 2.05 9.65
CA VAL A 78 4.82 0.72 9.93
C VAL A 78 6.07 0.93 10.75
N ASP A 79 6.03 0.57 12.03
CA ASP A 79 7.19 0.62 12.91
C ASP A 79 7.86 -0.77 12.93
N VAL A 80 9.09 -0.85 12.40
CA VAL A 80 9.91 -2.07 12.40
C VAL A 80 10.86 -2.02 13.59
N PRO A 81 10.86 -3.03 14.48
CA PRO A 81 11.75 -3.07 15.64
C PRO A 81 13.23 -3.22 15.28
#